data_AF-A0A9E2U3T0-F1
#
_entry.id   AF-A0A9E2U3T0-F1
#
_cell.length_a   1.000
_cell.length_b   1.000
_cell.length_c   1.000
_cell.angle_alpha   90.00
_cell.angle_beta   90.00
_cell.angle_gamma   90.00
#
_symmetry.space_group_name_H-M   'P 1'
#
loop_
_entity.id
_entity.type
_entity.pdbx_description
1 polymer ?
#
loop_
_entity_poly.entity_id
_entity_poly.type
_entity_poly.pdbx_seq_one_letter_code
_entity_poly.pdbx_strand_id
1 'polypeptide(L)'
;ALYKASGRKKPIMDMFALHPYPENSSIPPTFAHPHSKTIGLADYGKLVTLLDSAFPGEHLPVVYGEYGLETTIPPDKAHLYTGTEPPTTHPVDPATQGREYAQAIRMVACQPRVRMLLFFHVSDETALAGLQSGVYYADDSPKASLEPVNAAIEDVDAGRVKCGP
;
A
#
# COMPACT_ATOMS: atom_id res chain seq x y z
N ALA A 1 3.69 28.10 7.07
CA ALA A 1 4.27 29.39 7.49
C ALA A 1 5.39 29.20 8.52
N LEU A 2 5.14 28.52 9.65
CA LEU A 2 6.12 28.35 10.74
C LEU A 2 7.39 27.57 10.34
N TYR A 3 7.27 26.50 9.54
CA TYR A 3 8.42 25.75 9.04
C TYR A 3 9.42 26.65 8.29
N LYS A 4 8.91 27.38 7.27
CA LYS A 4 9.72 28.30 6.46
C LYS A 4 10.34 29.44 7.30
N ALA A 5 9.66 29.87 8.36
CA ALA A 5 10.14 30.90 9.27
C ALA A 5 11.18 30.41 10.31
N SER A 6 11.37 29.09 10.45
CA SER A 6 12.22 28.52 11.52
C SER A 6 13.73 28.70 11.29
N GLY A 7 14.17 29.08 10.08
CA GLY A 7 15.59 29.27 9.76
C GLY A 7 16.45 27.99 9.86
N ARG A 8 15.82 26.82 9.92
CA ARG A 8 16.52 25.54 9.98
C ARG A 8 17.45 25.35 8.78
N LYS A 9 18.62 24.79 9.04
CA LYS A 9 19.63 24.40 8.04
C LYS A 9 19.76 22.89 7.86
N LYS A 10 18.91 22.11 8.54
CA LYS A 10 18.85 20.66 8.46
C LYS A 10 17.44 20.24 8.03
N PRO A 11 17.30 19.13 7.28
CA PRO A 11 16.00 18.56 6.91
C PRO A 11 15.07 18.42 8.13
N ILE A 12 13.77 18.50 7.89
CA ILE A 12 12.76 18.33 8.94
C ILE A 12 12.53 16.86 9.32
N MET A 13 12.74 15.96 8.36
CA MET A 13 12.57 14.52 8.48
C MET A 13 13.50 13.83 7.48
N ASP A 14 13.85 12.57 7.73
CA ASP A 14 14.67 11.78 6.80
C ASP A 14 13.85 11.27 5.61
N MET A 15 12.58 10.90 5.86
CA MET A 15 11.61 10.43 4.85
C MET A 15 10.19 10.84 5.25
N PHE A 16 9.31 10.97 4.26
CA PHE A 16 7.87 11.17 4.46
C PHE A 16 7.13 9.84 4.40
N ALA A 17 6.38 9.49 5.45
CA ALA A 17 5.55 8.30 5.48
C ALA A 17 4.08 8.61 5.16
N LEU A 18 3.45 7.79 4.32
CA LEU A 18 2.03 7.84 3.96
C LEU A 18 1.43 6.44 4.02
N HIS A 19 0.18 6.31 4.45
CA HIS A 19 -0.57 5.05 4.37
C HIS A 19 -1.61 5.18 3.24
N PRO A 20 -1.27 4.82 1.99
CA PRO A 20 -2.11 5.09 0.82
C PRO A 20 -3.22 4.04 0.66
N TYR A 21 -4.06 3.87 1.68
CA TYR A 21 -5.24 3.00 1.58
C TYR A 21 -6.21 3.52 0.53
N PRO A 22 -6.77 2.64 -0.32
CA PRO A 22 -7.88 3.01 -1.18
C PRO A 22 -9.17 3.23 -0.37
N GLU A 23 -10.22 3.70 -1.04
CA GLU A 23 -11.55 3.85 -0.46
C GLU A 23 -12.12 2.53 0.08
N ASN A 24 -11.76 1.40 -0.54
CA ASN A 24 -12.06 0.04 -0.12
C ASN A 24 -11.20 -0.98 -0.87
N SER A 25 -11.28 -2.25 -0.49
CA SER A 25 -10.41 -3.32 -1.00
C SER A 25 -10.62 -3.70 -2.47
N SER A 26 -11.74 -3.28 -3.08
CA SER A 26 -12.04 -3.54 -4.49
C SER A 26 -11.45 -2.51 -5.46
N ILE A 27 -10.83 -1.45 -4.95
CA ILE A 27 -10.20 -0.42 -5.79
C ILE A 27 -8.75 -0.84 -6.12
N PRO A 28 -8.39 -0.95 -7.40
CA PRO A 28 -7.05 -1.37 -7.79
C PRO A 28 -6.01 -0.27 -7.45
N PRO A 29 -4.74 -0.62 -7.19
CA PRO A 29 -3.67 0.34 -6.89
C PRO A 29 -3.41 1.31 -8.05
N THR A 30 -3.84 0.96 -9.27
CA THR A 30 -3.74 1.77 -10.49
C THR A 30 -4.79 2.88 -10.57
N PHE A 31 -5.79 2.87 -9.70
CA PHE A 31 -6.82 3.90 -9.69
C PHE A 31 -6.25 5.24 -9.20
N ALA A 32 -6.31 6.25 -10.05
CA ALA A 32 -5.80 7.59 -9.78
C ALA A 32 -6.91 8.57 -9.40
N HIS A 33 -6.56 9.59 -8.62
CA HIS A 33 -7.47 10.58 -8.06
C HIS A 33 -7.14 12.01 -8.53
N PRO A 34 -7.23 12.32 -9.83
CA PRO A 34 -6.85 13.63 -10.37
C PRO A 34 -7.77 14.77 -9.91
N HIS A 35 -9.00 14.44 -9.48
CA HIS A 35 -10.04 15.42 -9.17
C HIS A 35 -10.49 15.40 -7.70
N SER A 36 -9.77 14.71 -6.82
CA SER A 36 -10.07 14.66 -5.38
C SER A 36 -8.85 15.06 -4.54
N LYS A 37 -8.96 14.99 -3.21
CA LYS A 37 -7.83 15.16 -2.28
C LYS A 37 -7.18 13.83 -1.86
N THR A 38 -7.73 12.69 -2.29
CA THR A 38 -7.16 11.35 -2.05
C THR A 38 -5.78 11.24 -2.70
N ILE A 39 -4.88 10.52 -2.05
CA ILE A 39 -3.57 10.14 -2.59
C ILE A 39 -3.43 8.63 -2.42
N GLY A 40 -3.69 7.90 -3.50
CA GLY A 40 -3.39 6.47 -3.60
C GLY A 40 -2.00 6.21 -4.18
N LEU A 41 -1.68 4.95 -4.42
CA LEU A 41 -0.39 4.55 -5.00
C LEU A 41 -0.18 5.09 -6.44
N ALA A 42 -1.22 5.16 -7.26
CA ALA A 42 -1.16 5.74 -8.61
C ALA A 42 -0.99 7.27 -8.62
N ASP A 43 -1.22 7.96 -7.49
CA ASP A 43 -1.14 9.41 -7.38
C ASP A 43 0.27 9.92 -7.07
N TYR A 44 1.32 9.14 -7.35
CA TYR A 44 2.71 9.47 -7.07
C TYR A 44 3.09 10.88 -7.55
N GLY A 45 2.77 11.24 -8.79
CA GLY A 45 3.07 12.57 -9.35
C GLY A 45 2.44 13.72 -8.55
N LYS A 46 1.19 13.53 -8.10
CA LYS A 46 0.47 14.47 -7.24
C LYS A 46 1.11 14.57 -5.85
N LEU A 47 1.41 13.43 -5.22
CA LEU A 47 2.07 13.37 -3.92
C LEU A 47 3.38 14.16 -3.94
N VAL A 48 4.24 13.86 -4.91
CA VAL A 48 5.58 14.44 -4.91
C VAL A 48 5.60 15.93 -5.27
N THR A 49 4.66 16.38 -6.09
CA THR A 49 4.44 17.82 -6.38
C THR A 49 4.01 18.58 -5.11
N LEU A 50 3.13 17.97 -4.30
CA LEU A 50 2.69 18.55 -3.03
C LEU A 50 3.84 18.61 -2.01
N LEU A 51 4.65 17.54 -1.92
CA LEU A 51 5.82 17.51 -1.05
C LEU A 51 6.85 18.57 -1.43
N ASP A 52 7.15 18.74 -2.72
CA ASP A 52 8.09 19.78 -3.18
C ASP A 52 7.57 21.21 -2.90
N SER A 53 6.26 21.41 -2.98
CA SER A 53 5.64 22.70 -2.65
C SER A 53 5.68 23.00 -1.15
N ALA A 54 5.46 21.99 -0.32
CA ALA A 54 5.48 22.09 1.13
C ALA A 54 6.91 22.23 1.68
N PHE A 55 7.86 21.51 1.08
CA PHE A 55 9.26 21.39 1.50
C PHE A 55 10.23 21.65 0.34
N PRO A 56 10.33 22.90 -0.16
CA PRO A 56 11.16 23.22 -1.33
C PRO A 56 12.63 22.85 -1.11
N GLY A 57 13.21 22.13 -2.07
CA GLY A 57 14.63 21.72 -2.07
C GLY A 57 14.95 20.47 -1.24
N GLU A 58 14.01 19.96 -0.44
CA GLU A 58 14.24 18.74 0.36
C GLU A 58 14.18 17.46 -0.47
N HIS A 59 13.37 17.44 -1.55
CA HIS A 59 13.16 16.27 -2.42
C HIS A 59 12.92 14.97 -1.62
N LEU A 60 12.03 15.06 -0.63
CA LEU A 60 11.85 14.03 0.40
C LEU A 60 11.65 12.62 -0.19
N PRO A 61 12.43 11.62 0.27
CA PRO A 61 12.11 10.22 0.03
C PRO A 61 10.76 9.85 0.66
N VAL A 62 10.06 8.90 0.04
CA VAL A 62 8.73 8.46 0.44
C VAL A 62 8.77 7.02 0.96
N VAL A 63 8.02 6.79 2.02
CA VAL A 63 7.72 5.46 2.57
C VAL A 63 6.21 5.27 2.50
N TYR A 64 5.75 4.25 1.79
CA TYR A 64 4.38 3.79 1.93
C TYR A 64 4.33 2.88 3.16
N GLY A 65 3.96 3.48 4.29
CA GLY A 65 4.10 2.92 5.64
C GLY A 65 3.13 1.78 5.93
N GLU A 66 1.96 1.81 5.30
CA GLU A 66 0.96 0.75 5.36
C GLU A 66 0.15 0.76 4.06
N TYR A 67 -0.03 -0.40 3.47
CA TYR A 67 -0.94 -0.63 2.36
C TYR A 67 -1.55 -2.02 2.51
N GLY A 68 -2.85 -2.15 2.26
CA GLY A 68 -3.52 -3.43 2.36
C GLY A 68 -4.86 -3.43 1.62
N LEU A 69 -5.23 -4.61 1.12
CA LEU A 69 -6.54 -4.92 0.56
C LEU A 69 -7.05 -6.15 1.30
N GLU A 70 -8.23 -6.07 1.87
CA GLU A 70 -8.82 -7.15 2.66
C GLU A 70 -9.43 -8.23 1.76
N THR A 71 -9.37 -9.47 2.21
CA THR A 71 -9.84 -10.62 1.45
C THR A 71 -11.04 -11.30 2.08
N THR A 72 -11.86 -11.90 1.23
CA THR A 72 -12.88 -12.87 1.66
C THR A 72 -12.24 -14.06 2.37
N ILE A 73 -12.88 -14.52 3.44
CA ILE A 73 -12.47 -15.67 4.23
C ILE A 73 -13.21 -16.91 3.73
N PRO A 74 -12.52 -18.03 3.43
CA PRO A 74 -13.18 -19.24 2.98
C PRO A 74 -13.99 -19.89 4.12
N PRO A 75 -15.11 -20.58 3.84
CA PRO A 75 -16.02 -21.08 4.88
C PRO A 75 -15.38 -22.02 5.90
N ASP A 76 -14.40 -22.83 5.48
CA ASP A 76 -13.67 -23.75 6.36
C ASP A 76 -12.76 -23.03 7.36
N LYS A 77 -12.38 -21.78 7.09
CA LYS A 77 -11.58 -20.92 7.98
C LYS A 77 -12.41 -19.90 8.77
N ALA A 78 -13.70 -19.75 8.49
CA ALA A 78 -14.55 -18.74 9.12
C ALA A 78 -14.53 -18.81 10.67
N HIS A 79 -14.34 -20.01 11.23
CA HIS A 79 -14.25 -20.24 12.68
C HIS A 79 -13.02 -19.59 13.35
N LEU A 80 -12.02 -19.17 12.58
CA LEU A 80 -10.84 -18.43 13.07
C LEU A 80 -11.15 -16.95 13.32
N TYR A 81 -12.29 -16.45 12.83
CA TYR A 81 -12.62 -15.04 12.81
C TYR A 81 -13.88 -14.75 13.64
N THR A 82 -13.93 -13.55 14.20
CA THR A 82 -15.01 -13.11 15.11
C THR A 82 -15.47 -11.70 14.80
N GLY A 83 -16.75 -11.41 15.06
CA GLY A 83 -17.34 -10.09 14.81
C GLY A 83 -18.03 -10.00 13.45
N THR A 84 -18.07 -8.80 12.90
CA THR A 84 -18.71 -8.48 11.62
C THR A 84 -17.82 -7.55 10.82
N GLU A 85 -17.63 -7.88 9.55
CA GLU A 85 -16.89 -7.04 8.61
C GLU A 85 -17.73 -5.82 8.20
N PRO A 86 -17.15 -4.60 8.20
CA PRO A 86 -17.86 -3.43 7.69
C PRO A 86 -18.31 -3.63 6.23
N PRO A 87 -19.55 -3.29 5.87
CA PRO A 87 -20.03 -3.44 4.49
C PRO A 87 -19.26 -2.57 3.49
N THR A 88 -18.54 -1.55 3.98
CA THR A 88 -17.68 -0.67 3.20
C THR A 88 -16.32 -1.27 2.86
N THR A 89 -15.94 -2.42 3.42
CA THR A 89 -14.63 -3.06 3.17
C THR A 89 -14.51 -3.56 1.73
N HIS A 90 -15.61 -4.05 1.15
CA HIS A 90 -15.66 -4.65 -0.19
C HIS A 90 -14.49 -5.62 -0.44
N PRO A 91 -14.34 -6.67 0.39
CA PRO A 91 -13.20 -7.58 0.29
C PRO A 91 -13.16 -8.27 -1.06
N VAL A 92 -11.95 -8.56 -1.53
CA VAL A 92 -11.72 -9.30 -2.78
C VAL A 92 -11.40 -10.76 -2.50
N ASP A 93 -11.41 -11.63 -3.51
CA ASP A 93 -10.85 -12.96 -3.30
C ASP A 93 -9.31 -12.91 -3.15
N PRO A 94 -8.68 -13.87 -2.45
CA PRO A 94 -7.23 -13.84 -2.25
C PRO A 94 -6.39 -13.87 -3.54
N ALA A 95 -6.88 -14.44 -4.64
CA ALA A 95 -6.14 -14.42 -5.90
C ALA A 95 -6.19 -13.02 -6.53
N THR A 96 -7.30 -12.31 -6.40
CA THR A 96 -7.39 -10.88 -6.76
C THR A 96 -6.45 -10.03 -5.93
N GLN A 97 -6.42 -10.20 -4.60
CA GLN A 97 -5.45 -9.52 -3.74
C GLN A 97 -4.01 -9.75 -4.20
N GLY A 98 -3.64 -10.99 -4.54
CA GLY A 98 -2.31 -11.32 -5.07
C GLY A 98 -1.95 -10.56 -6.34
N ARG A 99 -2.88 -10.47 -7.30
CA ARG A 99 -2.69 -9.72 -8.54
C ARG A 99 -2.50 -8.22 -8.25
N GLU A 100 -3.33 -7.65 -7.38
CA GLU A 100 -3.26 -6.23 -7.05
C GLU A 100 -2.00 -5.88 -6.24
N TYR A 101 -1.59 -6.70 -5.27
CA TYR A 101 -0.33 -6.50 -4.55
C TYR A 101 0.87 -6.63 -5.48
N ALA A 102 0.89 -7.61 -6.39
CA ALA A 102 1.95 -7.73 -7.40
C ALA A 102 1.99 -6.50 -8.33
N GLN A 103 0.83 -5.95 -8.70
CA GLN A 103 0.73 -4.71 -9.47
C GLN A 103 1.25 -3.50 -8.68
N ALA A 104 0.91 -3.40 -7.39
CA ALA A 104 1.38 -2.36 -6.48
C ALA A 104 2.91 -2.38 -6.37
N ILE A 105 3.52 -3.56 -6.14
CA ILE A 105 4.98 -3.74 -6.05
C ILE A 105 5.66 -3.22 -7.32
N ARG A 106 5.22 -3.69 -8.50
CA ARG A 106 5.81 -3.30 -9.79
C ARG A 106 5.66 -1.81 -10.07
N MET A 107 4.51 -1.24 -9.76
CA MET A 107 4.25 0.19 -9.94
C MET A 107 5.13 1.04 -9.01
N VAL A 108 5.20 0.68 -7.73
CA VAL A 108 5.97 1.43 -6.73
C VAL A 108 7.47 1.34 -6.99
N ALA A 109 7.97 0.21 -7.49
CA ALA A 109 9.36 0.08 -7.91
C ALA A 109 9.77 1.11 -8.98
N CYS A 110 8.80 1.61 -9.76
CA CYS A 110 9.01 2.64 -10.76
C CYS A 110 8.81 4.07 -10.27
N GLN A 111 8.65 4.30 -8.97
CA GLN A 111 8.46 5.61 -8.37
C GLN A 111 9.79 6.11 -7.73
N PRO A 112 10.53 7.02 -8.38
CA PRO A 112 11.94 7.27 -8.06
C PRO A 112 12.26 7.73 -6.63
N ARG A 113 11.29 8.37 -5.95
CA ARG A 113 11.45 8.83 -4.56
C ARG A 113 10.99 7.84 -3.52
N VAL A 114 10.31 6.76 -3.90
CA VAL A 114 9.86 5.76 -2.93
C VAL A 114 11.03 4.87 -2.51
N ARG A 115 11.09 4.54 -1.22
CA ARG A 115 12.13 3.71 -0.62
C ARG A 115 11.59 2.41 -0.05
N MET A 116 10.32 2.39 0.36
CA MET A 116 9.69 1.24 0.99
C MET A 116 8.19 1.23 0.68
N LEU A 117 7.66 0.02 0.48
CA LEU A 117 6.24 -0.32 0.48
C LEU A 117 6.03 -1.41 1.53
N LEU A 118 5.24 -1.11 2.55
CA LEU A 118 4.95 -2.03 3.65
C LEU A 118 3.50 -2.52 3.51
N PHE A 119 3.35 -3.83 3.27
CA PHE A 119 2.04 -4.47 3.36
C PHE A 119 1.65 -4.67 4.82
N PHE A 120 0.42 -4.28 5.14
CA PHE A 120 -0.12 -4.34 6.48
C PHE A 120 -1.39 -5.19 6.43
N HIS A 121 -1.42 -6.43 6.91
CA HIS A 121 -0.39 -7.18 7.69
C HIS A 121 0.24 -8.35 6.91
N VAL A 122 1.12 -9.11 7.58
CA VAL A 122 1.60 -10.42 7.11
C VAL A 122 0.49 -11.47 7.22
N SER A 123 -0.11 -11.60 8.39
CA SER A 123 -1.23 -12.51 8.67
C SER A 123 -2.48 -11.71 9.03
N ASP A 124 -3.65 -12.27 8.75
CA ASP A 124 -4.92 -11.63 9.09
C ASP A 124 -5.11 -11.43 10.59
N GLU A 125 -5.83 -10.38 10.93
CA GLU A 125 -6.42 -10.25 12.26
C GLU A 125 -7.65 -11.16 12.40
N THR A 126 -7.86 -11.73 13.60
CA THR A 126 -9.04 -12.57 13.89
C THR A 126 -10.32 -11.75 14.09
N ALA A 127 -10.22 -10.43 14.30
CA ALA A 127 -11.38 -9.56 14.42
C ALA A 127 -11.81 -9.08 13.04
N LEU A 128 -13.06 -9.34 12.63
CA LEU A 128 -13.61 -8.89 11.34
C LEU A 128 -13.80 -7.36 11.26
N ALA A 129 -13.76 -6.67 12.40
CA ALA A 129 -13.70 -5.20 12.41
C ALA A 129 -12.27 -4.66 12.22
N GLY A 130 -11.28 -5.56 12.17
CA GLY A 130 -9.87 -5.30 11.95
C GLY A 130 -9.47 -5.45 10.48
N LEU A 131 -8.27 -5.96 10.21
CA LEU A 131 -7.74 -6.10 8.84
C LEU A 131 -7.56 -7.57 8.42
N GLN A 132 -8.27 -7.98 7.36
CA GLN A 132 -8.07 -9.28 6.69
C GLN A 132 -7.17 -9.17 5.44
N SER A 133 -6.13 -8.36 5.55
CA SER A 133 -5.24 -7.96 4.45
C SER A 133 -3.95 -8.78 4.34
N GLY A 134 -3.76 -9.78 5.20
CA GLY A 134 -2.61 -10.66 5.22
C GLY A 134 -2.41 -11.41 3.90
N VAL A 135 -1.17 -11.81 3.61
CA VAL A 135 -0.87 -12.87 2.63
C VAL A 135 -0.96 -14.27 3.28
N TYR A 136 -1.17 -14.31 4.59
CA TYR A 136 -1.55 -15.48 5.38
C TYR A 136 -2.90 -15.25 6.06
N TYR A 137 -3.66 -16.33 6.25
CA TYR A 137 -4.85 -16.32 7.11
C TYR A 137 -4.45 -16.21 8.59
N ALA A 138 -5.43 -16.09 9.49
CA ALA A 138 -5.18 -15.91 10.93
C ALA A 138 -4.49 -17.11 11.63
N ASP A 139 -4.46 -18.28 10.98
CA ASP A 139 -3.75 -19.48 11.42
C ASP A 139 -2.35 -19.64 10.78
N ASP A 140 -1.83 -18.56 10.17
CA ASP A 140 -0.58 -18.52 9.40
C ASP A 140 -0.52 -19.48 8.20
N SER A 141 -1.66 -20.04 7.76
CA SER A 141 -1.71 -20.76 6.49
C SER A 141 -1.69 -19.78 5.30
N PRO A 142 -0.99 -20.10 4.21
CA PRO A 142 -0.80 -19.16 3.11
C PRO A 142 -2.10 -18.93 2.32
N LYS A 143 -2.32 -17.68 1.92
CA LYS A 143 -3.33 -17.33 0.92
C LYS A 143 -2.79 -17.52 -0.49
N ALA A 144 -3.70 -17.56 -1.46
CA ALA A 144 -3.36 -17.53 -2.89
C ALA A 144 -2.59 -16.26 -3.31
N SER A 145 -2.56 -15.22 -2.48
CA SER A 145 -1.80 -13.99 -2.72
C SER A 145 -0.30 -14.13 -2.45
N LEU A 146 0.13 -15.10 -1.65
CA LEU A 146 1.54 -15.21 -1.22
C LEU A 146 2.51 -15.40 -2.40
N GLU A 147 2.20 -16.32 -3.32
CA GLU A 147 3.09 -16.64 -4.44
C GLU A 147 3.22 -15.49 -5.46
N PRO A 148 2.13 -14.84 -5.90
CA PRO A 148 2.21 -13.64 -6.75
C PRO A 148 2.99 -12.49 -6.12
N VAL A 149 2.86 -12.30 -4.80
CA VAL A 149 3.58 -11.26 -4.06
C VAL A 149 5.07 -11.55 -4.04
N ASN A 150 5.47 -12.78 -3.69
CA ASN A 150 6.87 -13.19 -3.70
C ASN A 150 7.49 -13.05 -5.10
N ALA A 151 6.79 -13.52 -6.13
CA ALA A 151 7.26 -13.42 -7.52
C ALA A 151 7.46 -11.95 -7.97
N ALA A 152 6.58 -11.04 -7.56
CA ALA A 152 6.72 -9.62 -7.88
C ALA A 152 7.89 -8.96 -7.14
N ILE A 153 8.17 -9.35 -5.90
CA ILE A 153 9.36 -8.90 -5.16
C ILE A 153 10.62 -9.39 -5.88
N GLU A 154 10.68 -10.68 -6.24
CA GLU A 154 11.81 -11.25 -6.99
C GLU A 154 12.02 -10.57 -8.34
N ASP A 155 10.94 -10.20 -9.04
CA ASP A 155 11.03 -9.44 -10.30
C ASP A 155 11.65 -8.06 -10.11
N VAL A 156 11.32 -7.36 -9.03
CA VAL A 156 11.91 -6.05 -8.69
C VAL A 156 13.38 -6.22 -8.34
N ASP A 157 13.71 -7.16 -7.46
CA ASP A 157 15.10 -7.41 -7.01
C ASP A 157 16.01 -7.85 -8.17
N ALA A 158 15.47 -8.62 -9.11
CA ALA A 158 16.19 -9.05 -10.31
C ALA A 158 16.23 -7.98 -11.42
N GLY A 159 15.64 -6.79 -11.21
CA GLY A 159 15.59 -5.72 -12.21
C GLY A 159 14.77 -6.08 -13.47
N ARG A 160 13.79 -6.99 -13.34
CA ARG A 160 12.93 -7.45 -14.44
C ARG A 160 11.74 -6.52 -14.69
N VAL A 161 11.44 -5.61 -13.77
CA VAL A 161 10.38 -4.61 -13.92
C VAL A 161 10.82 -3.51 -14.89
N LYS A 162 10.06 -3.33 -15.97
CA LYS A 162 10.26 -2.24 -16.92
C LYS A 162 9.43 -1.03 -16.50
N CYS A 163 10.10 0.04 -16.13
CA CYS A 163 9.43 1.32 -15.90
C CYS A 163 9.11 1.97 -17.24
N GLY A 164 7.90 2.51 -17.37
CA GLY A 164 7.53 3.33 -18.50
C GLY A 164 8.38 4.61 -18.59
N PRO A 165 8.36 5.30 -19.74
CA PRO A 165 8.94 6.64 -19.86
C PRO A 165 8.31 7.66 -18.89
#